data_AF-A0A355AVT1-F1
#
_entry.id   AF-A0A355AVT1-F1
#
_cell.length_a   1.000
_cell.length_b   1.000
_cell.length_c   1.000
_cell.angle_alpha   90.00
_cell.angle_beta   90.00
_cell.angle_gamma   90.00
#
_symmetry.space_group_name_H-M   'P 1'
#
loop_
_entity.id
_entity.type
_entity.pdbx_description
1 polymer ?
#
loop_
_entity_poly.entity_id
_entity_poly.type
_entity_poly.pdbx_seq_one_letter_code
_entity_poly.pdbx_strand_id
1 'polypeptide(L)' 'MKFLDAHHHFWDISSNYHPWLCDEPQIPFRYGNYAAIRTNYLPNDYEDDAVAVEIIGSVH' A
#
# COMPACT_ATOMS: atom_id res chain seq x y z
N MET A 1 0.76 -11.55 -20.68
CA MET A 1 -0.43 -12.06 -19.95
C MET A 1 -1.03 -10.88 -19.23
N LYS A 2 -2.35 -10.71 -19.29
CA LYS A 2 -3.06 -9.55 -18.73
C LYS A 2 -3.61 -9.88 -17.35
N PHE A 3 -3.55 -8.93 -16.43
CA PHE A 3 -3.95 -9.11 -15.04
C PHE A 3 -4.93 -8.03 -14.58
N LEU A 4 -5.87 -8.41 -13.73
CA LEU A 4 -6.71 -7.49 -12.97
C LEU A 4 -6.29 -7.60 -11.51
N ASP A 5 -5.86 -6.50 -10.89
CA ASP A 5 -5.59 -6.49 -9.46
C ASP A 5 -6.90 -6.26 -8.71
N ALA A 6 -7.46 -7.35 -8.18
CA ALA A 6 -8.75 -7.31 -7.50
C ALA A 6 -8.68 -6.68 -6.11
N HIS A 7 -7.49 -6.47 -5.52
CA HIS A 7 -7.39 -6.00 -4.14
C HIS A 7 -6.02 -5.38 -3.85
N HIS A 8 -5.99 -4.05 -3.75
CA HIS A 8 -4.88 -3.30 -3.17
C HIS A 8 -5.40 -2.11 -2.35
N HIS A 9 -4.48 -1.41 -1.69
CA HIS A 9 -4.81 -0.23 -0.89
C HIS A 9 -3.81 0.88 -1.16
N PHE A 10 -4.32 2.11 -1.24
CA PHE A 10 -3.58 3.35 -1.13
C PHE A 10 -3.75 3.96 0.26
N TRP A 11 -2.76 4.73 0.68
CA TRP A 11 -2.85 5.57 1.86
C TRP A 11 -1.99 6.83 1.68
N ASP A 12 -2.58 7.96 2.05
CA ASP A 12 -1.89 9.24 2.17
C ASP A 12 -1.83 9.60 3.66
N ILE A 13 -0.73 9.22 4.32
CA ILE A 13 -0.49 9.51 5.74
C ILE A 13 -0.19 10.99 6.00
N SER A 14 0.07 11.79 4.96
CA SER A 14 0.22 13.23 5.08
C SER A 14 -1.13 13.97 5.19
N SER A 15 -2.18 13.38 4.61
CA SER A 15 -3.54 13.93 4.62
C SER A 15 -4.50 13.19 5.55
N ASN A 16 -4.26 11.90 5.83
CA ASN A 16 -5.13 11.03 6.61
C ASN A 16 -4.35 10.26 7.68
N TYR A 17 -4.78 10.36 8.93
CA TYR A 17 -4.13 9.67 10.03
C TYR A 17 -4.63 8.22 10.17
N HIS A 18 -3.71 7.27 10.10
CA HIS A 18 -3.96 5.83 10.26
C HIS A 18 -3.22 5.31 11.49
N PRO A 19 -3.88 5.12 12.65
CA PRO A 19 -3.21 4.75 13.91
C PRO A 19 -2.34 3.49 13.80
N TRP A 20 -2.83 2.48 13.08
CA TRP A 20 -2.10 1.22 12.88
C TRP A 20 -0.79 1.40 12.07
N LEU A 21 -0.71 2.44 11.24
CA LEU A 21 0.42 2.71 10.36
C LEU A 21 1.36 3.78 10.94
N CYS A 22 0.81 4.80 11.59
CA CYS A 22 1.57 5.95 12.06
C CYS A 22 2.17 5.76 13.45
N ASP A 23 1.47 5.08 14.36
CA ASP A 23 1.82 5.10 15.78
C ASP A 23 2.99 4.19 16.14
N GLU A 24 3.62 4.53 17.27
CA GLU A 24 4.64 3.72 17.94
C GLU A 24 4.18 3.30 19.33
N PRO A 25 4.52 2.08 19.79
CA PRO A 25 5.23 1.05 19.04
C PRO A 25 4.35 0.43 17.95
N GLN A 26 4.96 -0.03 16.86
CA GLN A 26 4.27 -0.85 15.86
C GLN A 26 3.49 -2.00 16.51
N ILE A 27 2.27 -2.26 16.03
CA ILE A 27 1.38 -3.32 16.52
C ILE A 27 2.05 -4.67 16.25
N PRO A 28 2.58 -5.37 17.28
CA PRO A 28 3.41 -6.55 17.05
C PRO A 28 2.58 -7.79 16.71
N PHE A 29 1.36 -7.87 17.26
CA PHE A 29 0.45 -8.98 17.03
C PHE A 29 -0.34 -8.74 15.74
N ARG A 30 -0.09 -9.58 14.72
CA ARG A 30 -0.73 -9.67 13.37
C ARG A 30 0.16 -9.27 12.19
N TYR A 31 1.00 -8.24 12.31
CA TYR A 31 1.64 -7.62 11.13
C TYR A 31 3.16 -7.82 11.03
N GLY A 32 3.82 -8.30 12.08
CA GLY A 32 5.28 -8.34 12.10
C GLY A 32 5.90 -6.93 11.97
N ASN A 33 7.09 -6.83 11.39
CA ASN A 33 7.71 -5.53 11.11
C ASN A 33 7.20 -4.98 9.77
N TYR A 34 6.35 -3.97 9.83
CA TYR A 34 5.80 -3.27 8.66
C TYR A 34 6.40 -1.86 8.48
N ALA A 35 7.62 -1.62 8.98
CA ALA A 35 8.25 -0.29 8.92
C ALA A 35 8.45 0.20 7.48
N ALA A 36 8.65 -0.72 6.53
CA ALA A 36 8.86 -0.40 5.12
C ALA A 36 7.66 0.28 4.45
N ILE A 37 6.44 0.03 4.93
CA ILE A 37 5.21 0.58 4.34
C ILE A 37 4.69 1.84 5.05
N ARG A 38 5.41 2.32 6.09
CA ARG A 38 5.06 3.54 6.86
C ARG A 38 5.45 4.81 6.12
N THR A 39 5.04 4.88 4.86
CA THR A 39 5.22 5.99 3.92
C THR A 39 3.91 6.17 3.15
N ASN A 40 3.74 7.27 2.43
CA ASN A 40 2.65 7.38 1.45
C ASN A 40 2.78 6.29 0.39
N TYR A 41 1.64 5.72 -0.02
CA TYR A 41 1.54 4.81 -1.16
C TYR A 41 0.32 5.20 -1.99
N LEU A 42 0.58 5.79 -3.15
CA LEU A 42 -0.37 6.47 -4.03
C LEU A 42 -0.43 5.79 -5.41
N PRO A 43 -1.34 6.21 -6.31
CA PRO A 43 -1.48 5.57 -7.63
C PRO A 43 -0.17 5.48 -8.44
N ASN A 44 0.67 6.51 -8.41
CA ASN A 44 1.96 6.49 -9.12
C ASN A 44 2.92 5.43 -8.55
N ASP A 45 2.96 5.26 -7.23
CA ASP A 45 3.82 4.25 -6.60
C ASP A 45 3.39 2.83 -7.03
N TYR A 46 2.08 2.58 -7.12
CA TYR A 46 1.55 1.32 -7.63
C TYR A 46 1.84 1.10 -9.12
N GLU A 47 1.74 2.14 -9.95
CA GLU A 47 2.09 2.03 -11.37
C GLU A 47 3.58 1.67 -11.56
N ASP A 48 4.46 2.27 -10.76
CA ASP A 48 5.89 1.98 -10.77
C ASP A 48 6.20 0.56 -10.29
N ASP A 49 5.57 0.11 -9.20
CA ASP A 49 5.75 -1.24 -8.65
C ASP A 49 5.17 -2.33 -9.56
N ALA A 50 4.11 -2.02 -10.31
CA ALA A 50 3.44 -2.96 -11.20
C ALA A 50 4.06 -3.03 -12.61
N VAL A 51 5.14 -2.28 -12.91
CA VAL A 51 5.70 -2.14 -14.27
C VAL A 51 6.06 -3.47 -14.96
N ALA A 52 6.38 -4.51 -14.20
CA ALA A 52 6.70 -5.83 -14.72
C ALA A 52 5.46 -6.62 -15.19
N VAL A 53 4.26 -6.13 -14.92
CA VAL A 53 2.98 -6.81 -15.14
C VAL A 53 2.03 -5.91 -15.93
N GLU A 54 1.37 -6.46 -16.94
CA GLU A 54 0.33 -5.73 -17.68
C GLU A 54 -0.98 -5.74 -16.86
N ILE A 55 -1.14 -4.74 -15.99
CA ILE A 55 -2.39 -4.49 -15.25
C ILE A 55 -3.40 -3.80 -16.18
N ILE A 56 -4.53 -4.45 -16.43
CA ILE A 56 -5.62 -3.91 -17.26
C ILE A 56 -6.73 -3.23 -16.44
N GLY A 57 -6.63 -3.30 -15.12
CA GLY A 57 -7.53 -2.63 -14.18
C GLY A 57 -7.19 -3.03 -12.75
N SER A 58 -7.61 -2.23 -11.79
CA SER A 58 -7.44 -2.52 -10.37
C SER A 58 -8.62 -2.00 -9.53
N VAL A 59 -8.75 -2.49 -8.30
CA VAL A 59 -9.76 -2.06 -7.32
C VAL A 59 -9.07 -1.50 -6.08
N HIS A 60 -9.50 -0.31 -5.66
CA HIS A 60 -9.06 0.38 -4.45
C HIS A 60 -10.26 0.80 -3.61
#